data_AF-A0A6P2E6L7-F1
#
_entry.id   AF-A0A6P2E6L7-F1
#
_cell.length_a   1.000
_cell.length_b   1.000
_cell.length_c   1.000
_cell.angle_alpha   90.00
_cell.angle_beta   90.00
_cell.angle_gamma   90.00
#
_symmetry.space_group_name_H-M   'P 1'
#
loop_
_entity.id
_entity.type
_entity.pdbx_description
1 polymer ?
#
loop_
_entity_poly.entity_id
_entity_poly.type
_entity_poly.pdbx_seq_one_letter_code
_entity_poly.pdbx_strand_id
1 'polypeptide(L)'
;MNAIKVARRFIETDPADESAQILARLVLALESERSFELVTLYQLDYKSFQLAMDILKEWRLDRYYASKSKLYDLSLQVSELPG
;
A
#
# COMPACT_ATOMS: atom_id res chain seq x y z
N MET A 1 -10.92 9.27 7.80
CA MET A 1 -9.97 9.36 6.69
C MET A 1 -9.97 8.00 6.01
N ASN A 2 -9.85 7.92 4.69
CA ASN A 2 -9.82 6.63 3.99
C ASN A 2 -8.36 6.41 3.56
N ALA A 3 -7.63 5.63 4.35
CA ALA A 3 -6.22 5.32 4.17
C ALA A 3 -5.94 4.71 2.81
N ILE A 4 -6.87 3.91 2.27
CA ILE A 4 -6.77 3.35 0.91
C ILE A 4 -6.72 4.46 -0.15
N LYS A 5 -7.59 5.47 -0.05
CA LYS A 5 -7.57 6.64 -0.95
C LYS A 5 -6.32 7.49 -0.76
N VAL A 6 -5.85 7.65 0.47
CA VAL A 6 -4.64 8.42 0.77
C VAL A 6 -3.40 7.73 0.20
N ALA A 7 -3.26 6.42 0.43
CA ALA A 7 -2.19 5.60 -0.10
C ALA A 7 -2.18 5.60 -1.63
N ARG A 8 -3.35 5.47 -2.26
CA ARG A 8 -3.44 5.56 -3.73
C ARG A 8 -2.92 6.90 -4.24
N ARG A 9 -3.37 8.01 -3.65
CA ARG A 9 -2.91 9.35 -4.06
C ARG A 9 -1.42 9.55 -3.82
N PHE A 10 -0.89 9.02 -2.72
CA PHE A 10 0.54 9.10 -2.40
C PHE A 10 1.37 8.38 -3.48
N ILE A 11 1.01 7.13 -3.79
CA ILE A 11 1.66 6.32 -4.82
C ILE A 11 1.51 6.95 -6.21
N GLU A 12 0.33 7.50 -6.55
CA GLU A 12 0.11 8.21 -7.83
C GLU A 12 0.98 9.47 -7.98
N THR A 13 1.34 10.13 -6.87
CA THR A 13 2.07 11.40 -6.89
C THR A 13 3.54 11.19 -7.24
N ASP A 14 4.17 10.19 -6.62
CA ASP A 14 5.55 9.79 -6.93
C ASP A 14 5.71 8.28 -6.81
N PRO A 15 5.49 7.52 -7.90
CA PRO A 15 5.65 6.07 -7.89
C PRO A 15 7.08 5.58 -7.65
N ALA A 16 8.09 6.43 -7.87
CA ALA A 16 9.49 6.07 -7.72
C ALA A 16 10.00 6.27 -6.28
N ASP A 17 9.24 6.97 -5.43
CA ASP A 17 9.55 7.13 -4.01
C ASP A 17 9.62 5.77 -3.29
N GLU A 18 10.65 5.57 -2.46
CA GLU A 18 10.87 4.31 -1.76
C GLU A 18 9.71 3.95 -0.83
N SER A 19 9.10 4.94 -0.18
CA SER A 19 7.91 4.73 0.66
C SER A 19 6.71 4.34 -0.19
N ALA A 20 6.53 4.95 -1.37
CA ALA A 20 5.48 4.56 -2.31
C ALA A 20 5.63 3.09 -2.75
N GLN A 21 6.85 2.67 -3.04
CA GLN A 21 7.19 1.29 -3.40
C GLN A 21 6.94 0.29 -2.25
N ILE A 22 7.28 0.64 -1.01
CA ILE A 22 6.99 -0.20 0.17
C ILE A 22 5.47 -0.32 0.40
N LEU A 23 4.72 0.79 0.29
CA LEU A 23 3.28 0.80 0.47
C LEU A 23 2.55 0.00 -0.63
N ALA A 24 3.00 0.11 -1.89
CA ALA A 24 2.48 -0.70 -2.99
C ALA A 24 2.70 -2.21 -2.75
N ARG A 25 3.91 -2.60 -2.31
CA ARG A 25 4.21 -3.99 -1.96
C ARG A 25 3.35 -4.51 -0.80
N LEU A 26 3.09 -3.67 0.21
CA LEU A 26 2.19 -4.02 1.30
C LEU A 26 0.78 -4.33 0.79
N VAL A 27 0.23 -3.45 -0.04
CA VAL A 27 -1.11 -3.64 -0.65
C VAL A 27 -1.17 -4.93 -1.47
N LEU A 28 -0.17 -5.19 -2.31
CA LEU A 28 -0.12 -6.42 -3.13
C LEU A 28 -0.09 -7.67 -2.26
N ALA A 29 0.71 -7.68 -1.20
CA ALA A 29 0.79 -8.81 -0.28
C ALA A 29 -0.55 -9.05 0.44
N LEU A 30 -1.22 -7.97 0.86
CA LEU A 30 -2.53 -8.03 1.50
C LEU A 30 -3.66 -8.50 0.58
N GLU A 31 -3.64 -8.15 -0.71
CA GLU A 31 -4.65 -8.61 -1.68
C GLU A 31 -4.39 -10.05 -2.10
N SER A 32 -3.14 -10.41 -2.35
CA SER A 32 -2.77 -11.76 -2.81
C SER A 32 -2.63 -12.80 -1.69
N GLU A 33 -2.91 -12.40 -0.44
CA GLU A 33 -2.73 -13.21 0.78
C GLU A 33 -1.32 -13.84 0.87
N ARG A 34 -0.29 -13.06 0.50
CA ARG A 34 1.13 -13.47 0.50
C ARG A 34 1.90 -12.85 1.67
N SER A 35 3.08 -13.42 1.94
CA SER A 35 3.99 -12.92 2.96
C SER A 35 4.48 -11.50 2.66
N PHE A 36 4.66 -10.71 3.72
CA PHE A 36 5.28 -9.40 3.70
C PHE A 36 6.26 -9.28 4.87
N GLU A 37 7.46 -8.77 4.63
CA GLU A 37 8.49 -8.64 5.65
C GLU A 37 8.28 -7.37 6.50
N LEU A 38 7.70 -7.51 7.70
CA LEU A 38 7.29 -6.38 8.54
C LEU A 38 8.41 -5.38 8.88
N VAL A 39 9.66 -5.83 8.94
CA VAL A 39 10.80 -4.95 9.24
C VAL A 39 10.98 -3.86 8.18
N THR A 40 10.55 -4.10 6.94
CA THR A 40 10.61 -3.11 5.85
C THR A 40 9.77 -1.87 6.15
N LEU A 41 8.75 -1.97 7.01
CA LEU A 41 7.97 -0.80 7.42
C LEU A 41 8.81 0.21 8.21
N TYR A 42 9.89 -0.21 8.88
CA TYR A 42 10.79 0.70 9.59
C TYR A 42 11.70 1.52 8.65
N GLN A 43 11.71 1.20 7.35
CA GLN A 43 12.40 2.02 6.34
C GLN A 43 11.55 3.26 5.96
N LEU A 44 10.26 3.26 6.30
CA LEU A 44 9.36 4.38 6.05
C LEU A 44 9.66 5.55 6.99
N ASP A 45 9.43 6.77 6.50
CA ASP A 45 9.32 7.92 7.40
C ASP A 45 8.10 7.78 8.31
N TYR A 46 8.04 8.55 9.40
CA TYR A 46 6.98 8.39 10.40
C TYR A 46 5.57 8.57 9.82
N LYS A 47 5.41 9.46 8.83
CA LYS A 47 4.12 9.69 8.18
C LYS A 47 3.68 8.50 7.33
N SER A 48 4.59 7.95 6.54
CA SER A 48 4.35 6.80 5.67
C SER A 48 4.17 5.52 6.49
N PHE A 49 4.89 5.38 7.61
CA PHE A 49 4.67 4.30 8.58
C PHE A 49 3.26 4.35 9.17
N GLN A 50 2.80 5.53 9.61
CA GLN A 50 1.44 5.69 10.13
C GLN A 50 0.40 5.34 9.06
N LEU A 51 0.64 5.75 7.81
CA LEU A 51 -0.22 5.39 6.68
C LEU A 51 -0.26 3.87 6.44
N ALA A 52 0.87 3.17 6.55
CA ALA A 52 0.91 1.71 6.47
C ALA A 52 0.07 1.03 7.57
N MET A 53 0.13 1.54 8.81
CA MET A 53 -0.70 1.05 9.91
C MET A 53 -2.19 1.27 9.64
N ASP A 54 -2.55 2.44 9.11
CA ASP A 54 -3.94 2.76 8.76
C ASP A 54 -4.45 1.89 7.61
N ILE A 55 -3.62 1.60 6.60
CA ILE A 55 -3.92 0.62 5.53
C ILE A 55 -4.24 -0.74 6.14
N LEU A 56 -3.38 -1.28 7.01
CA LEU A 56 -3.61 -2.59 7.65
C LEU A 56 -4.94 -2.65 8.41
N LYS A 57 -5.25 -1.57 9.15
CA LYS A 57 -6.49 -1.44 9.91
C LYS A 57 -7.72 -1.42 9.01
N GLU A 58 -7.69 -0.60 7.96
CA GLU A 58 -8.80 -0.50 7.00
C GLU A 58 -8.95 -1.77 6.17
N TRP A 59 -7.85 -2.38 5.71
CA TRP A 59 -7.88 -3.61 4.90
C TRP A 59 -8.55 -4.77 5.63
N ARG A 60 -8.33 -4.86 6.95
CA ARG A 60 -8.98 -5.85 7.82
C ARG A 60 -10.51 -5.64 7.87
N LEU A 61 -10.98 -4.40 7.81
CA LEU A 61 -12.41 -4.05 7.84
C LEU A 61 -13.04 -4.22 6.45
N ASP A 62 -12.34 -3.83 5.38
CA ASP A 62 -12.79 -3.89 3.99
C ASP A 62 -12.85 -5.32 3.43
N ARG A 63 -12.27 -6.34 4.11
CA ARG A 63 -12.45 -7.75 3.74
C ARG A 63 -13.95 -8.17 3.71
N TYR A 64 -14.84 -7.37 4.30
CA TYR A 64 -16.28 -7.61 4.35
C TYR A 64 -17.12 -6.73 3.39
N TYR A 65 -16.51 -5.75 2.71
CA TYR A 65 -17.22 -4.78 1.86
C TYR A 65 -16.46 -4.58 0.54
N ALA A 66 -16.82 -5.37 -0.47
CA ALA A 66 -16.16 -5.45 -1.77
C ALA A 66 -16.01 -4.08 -2.45
N SER A 67 -14.77 -3.58 -2.57
CA SER A 67 -14.36 -2.43 -3.42
C SER A 67 -12.83 -2.32 -3.57
N LYS A 68 -12.09 -3.42 -3.83
CA LYS A 68 -10.60 -3.41 -3.79
C LYS A 68 -9.86 -3.18 -5.12
N SER A 69 -10.55 -3.00 -6.26
CA SER A 69 -9.88 -3.00 -7.57
C SER A 69 -8.83 -1.90 -7.75
N LYS A 70 -9.17 -0.62 -7.50
CA LYS A 70 -8.33 0.49 -8.00
C LYS A 70 -6.95 0.63 -7.34
N LEU A 71 -6.83 0.39 -6.03
CA LEU A 71 -5.53 0.50 -5.36
C LEU A 71 -4.64 -0.73 -5.67
N TYR A 72 -5.26 -1.90 -5.82
CA TYR A 72 -4.57 -3.09 -6.28
C TYR A 72 -4.01 -2.91 -7.70
N ASP A 73 -4.84 -2.44 -8.64
CA ASP A 73 -4.45 -2.20 -10.03
C ASP A 73 -3.25 -1.23 -10.13
N LEU A 74 -3.26 -0.14 -9.33
CA LEU A 74 -2.14 0.78 -9.24
C LEU A 74 -0.88 0.11 -8.67
N SER A 75 -1.03 -0.69 -7.61
CA SER A 75 0.11 -1.33 -6.97
C SER A 75 0.80 -2.33 -7.90
N LEU A 76 0.04 -3.00 -8.77
CA LEU A 76 0.59 -3.85 -9.83
C LEU A 76 1.44 -3.04 -10.81
N GLN A 77 0.94 -1.91 -11.31
CA GLN A 77 1.68 -1.06 -12.25
C GLN A 77 3.02 -0.58 -11.66
N VAL A 78 3.02 -0.19 -10.39
CA VAL A 78 4.23 0.26 -9.69
C VAL A 78 5.25 -0.85 -9.56
N SER A 79 4.81 -2.10 -9.33
CA SER A 79 5.71 -3.26 -9.26
C SER A 79 6.36 -3.63 -10.60
N GLU A 80 5.84 -3.15 -11.71
CA GLU A 80 6.33 -3.42 -13.07
C GLU A 80 7.22 -2.29 -13.62
N LEU A 81 7.43 -1.21 -12.86
CA LEU A 81 8.30 -0.10 -13.28
C LEU A 81 9.79 -0.53 -13.27
N PRO A 82 10.55 -0.30 -14.36
CA PRO A 82 11.99 -0.51 -14.36
C PRO A 82 12.67 0.52 -13.42
N GLY A 83 13.55 0.01 -12.54
CA GLY A 83 14.28 0.81 -11.55
C GLY A 83 15.48 1.57 -12.10
#